data_AF-A0A0L0H8E9-F1
#
_entry.id   AF-A0A0L0H8E9-F1
#
_cell.length_a   1.000
_cell.length_b   1.000
_cell.length_c   1.000
_cell.angle_alpha   90.00
_cell.angle_beta   90.00
_cell.angle_gamma   90.00
#
_symmetry.space_group_name_H-M   'P 1'
#
loop_
_entity.id
_entity.type
_entity.pdbx_description
1 polymer ?
#
loop_
_entity_poly.entity_id
_entity_poly.type
_entity_poly.pdbx_seq_one_letter_code
_entity_poly.pdbx_strand_id
1 'polypeptide(L)'
;MPPKKKQKLEKLDKPTLHTCNKTSFAKAFLPNYRQRLLDYIAIIHQLADHASHALKFYILSAPTFTVNEETIEAILYLLNKGEAWHPRKEAKKAWRDCLLPYVQRYCHIVSFVHPNLQKEQQSINYLTASMMTNLKVNVQEHFMQMLLRYINLQLDVKGQKQRLKSDARNAFFARLRYLKSIFLFDIVPESLDDLTAEESELLEEIWSLDLPFLIDHPLAYVTTRTSSRDRE
;
A
#
# COMPACT_ATOMS: atom_id res chain seq x y z
N MET A 1 14.71 -50.33 -72.01
CA MET A 1 13.83 -49.46 -71.20
C MET A 1 14.39 -49.32 -69.79
N PRO A 2 14.82 -48.13 -69.38
CA PRO A 2 14.86 -47.71 -67.97
C PRO A 2 13.80 -46.61 -67.72
N PRO A 3 13.29 -46.45 -66.49
CA PRO A 3 12.15 -45.57 -66.23
C PRO A 3 12.56 -44.09 -66.24
N LYS A 4 11.71 -43.28 -66.87
CA LYS A 4 11.78 -41.80 -66.94
C LYS A 4 11.74 -41.21 -65.52
N LYS A 5 12.69 -40.32 -65.23
CA LYS A 5 12.64 -39.37 -64.10
C LYS A 5 11.33 -38.58 -64.17
N LYS A 6 10.44 -38.76 -63.19
CA LYS A 6 9.31 -37.86 -62.95
C LYS A 6 9.82 -36.66 -62.13
N GLN A 7 9.59 -35.47 -62.68
CA GLN A 7 9.85 -34.18 -62.05
C GLN A 7 9.16 -34.06 -60.68
N LYS A 8 9.84 -33.35 -59.78
CA LYS A 8 9.34 -32.90 -58.47
C LYS A 8 7.98 -32.23 -58.62
N LEU A 9 6.98 -32.76 -57.93
CA LEU A 9 5.81 -32.00 -57.52
C LEU A 9 6.15 -31.37 -56.18
N GLU A 10 6.21 -30.05 -56.13
CA GLU A 10 6.45 -29.27 -54.93
C GLU A 10 5.44 -29.65 -53.84
N LYS A 11 5.96 -29.93 -52.64
CA LYS A 11 5.14 -30.04 -51.45
C LYS A 11 4.55 -28.65 -51.19
N LEU A 12 3.28 -28.48 -51.50
CA LEU A 12 2.50 -27.36 -50.99
C LEU A 12 2.45 -27.55 -49.47
N ASP A 13 3.20 -26.72 -48.75
CA ASP A 13 3.18 -26.67 -47.29
C ASP A 13 1.74 -26.46 -46.83
N LYS A 14 1.11 -27.53 -46.33
CA LYS A 14 -0.09 -27.38 -45.52
C LYS A 14 0.34 -26.58 -44.30
N PRO A 15 -0.24 -25.40 -44.02
CA PRO A 15 0.00 -24.74 -42.76
C PRO A 15 -0.48 -25.70 -41.67
N THR A 16 0.47 -26.23 -40.90
CA THR A 16 0.19 -26.94 -39.66
C THR A 16 -0.49 -25.92 -38.76
N LEU A 17 -1.82 -25.94 -38.78
CA LEU A 17 -2.64 -25.14 -37.89
C LEU A 17 -2.30 -25.63 -36.49
N HIS A 18 -1.42 -24.92 -35.80
CA HIS A 18 -1.20 -25.10 -34.38
C HIS A 18 -2.55 -24.90 -33.70
N THR A 19 -3.24 -25.99 -33.40
CA THR A 19 -4.40 -25.99 -32.52
C THR A 19 -3.88 -25.62 -31.13
N CYS A 20 -3.83 -24.31 -30.89
CA CYS A 20 -3.52 -23.80 -29.58
C CYS A 20 -4.66 -24.26 -28.65
N ASN A 21 -4.36 -25.09 -27.65
CA ASN A 21 -5.30 -25.44 -26.57
C ASN A 21 -5.71 -24.22 -25.70
N LYS A 22 -5.39 -23.00 -26.14
CA LYS A 22 -5.85 -21.77 -25.52
C LYS A 22 -7.32 -21.59 -25.91
N THR A 23 -8.16 -21.56 -24.88
CA THR A 23 -9.55 -21.09 -24.95
C THR A 23 -9.63 -19.89 -25.90
N SER A 24 -10.48 -19.96 -26.92
CA SER A 24 -10.63 -18.85 -27.87
C SER A 24 -11.01 -17.57 -27.11
N PHE A 25 -10.56 -16.41 -27.59
CA PHE A 25 -10.88 -15.12 -26.97
C PHE A 25 -12.40 -14.95 -26.79
N ALA A 26 -13.21 -15.39 -27.75
CA ALA A 26 -14.67 -15.41 -27.64
C ALA A 26 -15.20 -16.32 -26.50
N LYS A 27 -14.57 -17.47 -26.25
CA LYS A 27 -14.91 -18.35 -25.11
C LYS A 27 -14.51 -17.75 -23.76
N ALA A 28 -13.64 -16.74 -23.74
CA ALA A 28 -13.35 -15.99 -22.52
C ALA A 28 -14.51 -15.10 -22.08
N PHE A 29 -15.49 -14.80 -22.94
CA PHE A 29 -16.65 -13.93 -22.64
C PHE A 29 -17.98 -14.69 -22.54
N LEU A 30 -17.96 -16.00 -22.23
CA LEU A 30 -19.18 -16.78 -22.03
C LEU A 30 -20.03 -16.22 -20.86
N PRO A 31 -21.36 -16.45 -20.83
CA PRO A 31 -22.27 -15.85 -19.84
C PRO A 31 -21.85 -16.07 -18.37
N ASN A 32 -21.24 -17.22 -18.07
CA ASN A 32 -20.75 -17.55 -16.71
C ASN A 32 -19.46 -16.81 -16.33
N TYR A 33 -18.81 -16.13 -17.26
CA TYR A 33 -17.58 -15.38 -17.03
C TYR A 33 -17.82 -14.10 -16.24
N ARG A 34 -18.93 -13.40 -16.50
CA ARG A 34 -19.29 -12.18 -15.77
C ARG A 34 -19.41 -12.46 -14.28
N GLN A 35 -20.17 -13.49 -13.89
CA GLN A 35 -20.33 -13.84 -12.48
C GLN A 35 -19.00 -14.25 -11.85
N ARG A 36 -18.20 -15.07 -12.53
CA ARG A 36 -16.86 -15.45 -12.05
C ARG A 36 -15.94 -14.25 -11.83
N LEU A 37 -16.00 -13.23 -12.68
CA LEU A 37 -15.24 -12.00 -12.49
C LEU A 37 -15.74 -11.21 -11.27
N LEU A 38 -17.05 -11.09 -11.11
CA LEU A 38 -17.65 -10.42 -9.96
C LEU A 38 -17.28 -11.15 -8.65
N ASP A 39 -17.37 -12.48 -8.64
CA ASP A 39 -16.98 -13.31 -7.50
C ASP A 39 -15.49 -13.14 -7.19
N TYR A 40 -14.63 -13.15 -8.22
CA TYR A 40 -13.20 -12.92 -8.05
C TYR A 40 -12.93 -11.55 -7.42
N ILE A 41 -13.53 -10.48 -7.95
CA ILE A 41 -13.40 -9.12 -7.42
C ILE A 41 -13.87 -9.07 -5.96
N ALA A 42 -15.03 -9.65 -5.66
CA ALA A 42 -15.60 -9.68 -4.31
C ALA A 42 -14.66 -10.40 -3.32
N ILE A 43 -14.09 -11.55 -3.71
CA ILE A 43 -13.14 -12.29 -2.87
C ILE A 43 -11.87 -11.48 -2.63
N ILE A 44 -11.33 -10.80 -3.64
CA ILE A 44 -10.14 -9.94 -3.49
C ILE A 44 -10.42 -8.78 -2.52
N HIS A 45 -11.58 -8.14 -2.60
CA HIS A 45 -11.96 -7.10 -1.65
C HIS A 45 -12.09 -7.65 -0.22
N GLN A 46 -12.79 -8.78 -0.05
CA GLN A 46 -12.89 -9.43 1.26
C GLN A 46 -11.52 -9.80 1.84
N LEU A 47 -10.60 -10.31 1.02
CA LEU A 47 -9.24 -10.60 1.47
C LEU A 47 -8.52 -9.34 1.97
N ALA A 48 -8.66 -8.20 1.29
CA ALA A 48 -8.06 -6.94 1.72
C ALA A 48 -8.63 -6.45 3.06
N ASP A 49 -9.96 -6.51 3.23
CA ASP A 49 -10.65 -6.10 4.45
C ASP A 49 -10.22 -6.98 5.63
N HIS A 50 -10.29 -8.30 5.45
CA HIS A 50 -9.92 -9.24 6.50
C HIS A 50 -8.41 -9.24 6.79
N ALA A 51 -7.55 -8.98 5.80
CA ALA A 51 -6.12 -8.82 6.03
C ALA A 51 -5.81 -7.59 6.88
N SER A 52 -6.52 -6.48 6.64
CA SER A 52 -6.40 -5.26 7.46
C SER A 52 -6.79 -5.53 8.92
N HIS A 53 -7.87 -6.28 9.15
CA HIS A 53 -8.30 -6.68 10.49
C HIS A 53 -7.37 -7.68 11.15
N ALA A 54 -6.92 -8.71 10.43
CA ALA A 54 -5.98 -9.71 10.92
C ALA A 54 -4.64 -9.07 11.31
N LEU A 55 -4.16 -8.09 10.53
CA LEU A 55 -2.97 -7.33 10.86
C LEU A 55 -3.14 -6.54 12.16
N LYS A 56 -4.25 -5.82 12.33
CA LYS A 56 -4.56 -5.11 13.59
C LYS A 56 -4.64 -6.08 14.76
N PHE A 57 -5.32 -7.21 14.58
CA PHE A 57 -5.42 -8.26 15.60
C PHE A 57 -4.04 -8.77 16.02
N TYR A 58 -3.15 -8.99 15.05
CA TYR A 58 -1.78 -9.42 15.31
C TYR A 58 -0.97 -8.35 16.07
N ILE A 59 -0.99 -7.09 15.63
CA ILE A 59 -0.30 -5.98 16.32
C ILE A 59 -0.76 -5.86 17.78
N LEU A 60 -2.07 -5.96 18.03
CA LEU A 60 -2.62 -5.91 19.39
C LEU A 60 -2.25 -7.13 20.24
N SER A 61 -1.90 -8.26 19.61
CA SER A 61 -1.53 -9.51 20.27
C SER A 61 -0.01 -9.68 20.43
N ALA A 62 0.80 -8.98 19.63
CA ALA A 62 2.26 -9.11 19.57
C ALA A 62 2.92 -7.70 19.51
N PRO A 63 3.19 -7.07 20.66
CA PRO A 63 3.52 -5.64 20.75
C PRO A 63 4.92 -5.25 20.22
N THR A 64 5.83 -6.20 20.01
CA THR A 64 7.22 -5.94 19.55
C THR A 64 7.39 -6.04 18.04
N PHE A 65 6.29 -5.96 17.28
CA PHE A 65 6.28 -6.30 15.87
C PHE A 65 6.34 -5.10 14.91
N THR A 66 7.23 -5.17 13.92
CA THR A 66 7.32 -4.18 12.83
C THR A 66 6.58 -4.65 11.59
N VAL A 67 5.58 -3.88 11.15
CA VAL A 67 4.81 -4.17 9.93
C VAL A 67 5.64 -3.90 8.68
N ASN A 68 5.71 -4.89 7.79
CA ASN A 68 6.34 -4.76 6.47
C ASN A 68 5.53 -5.50 5.39
N GLU A 69 5.97 -5.38 4.13
CA GLU A 69 5.31 -6.02 2.99
C GLU A 69 5.24 -7.55 3.12
N GLU A 70 6.29 -8.18 3.65
CA GLU A 70 6.33 -9.64 3.82
C GLU A 70 5.27 -10.12 4.82
N THR A 71 5.01 -9.34 5.87
CA THR A 71 3.96 -9.61 6.86
C THR A 71 2.58 -9.56 6.19
N ILE A 72 2.31 -8.49 5.44
CA ILE A 72 1.03 -8.30 4.77
C ILE A 72 0.82 -9.41 3.73
N GLU A 73 1.86 -9.71 2.94
CA GLU A 73 1.84 -10.80 1.96
C GLU A 73 1.51 -12.14 2.64
N ALA A 74 2.18 -12.46 3.76
CA ALA A 74 1.96 -13.70 4.48
C ALA A 74 0.54 -13.80 5.06
N ILE A 75 0.00 -12.72 5.63
CA ILE A 75 -1.39 -12.66 6.11
C ILE A 75 -2.37 -12.92 4.96
N LEU A 76 -2.18 -12.28 3.80
CA LEU A 76 -3.03 -12.48 2.63
C LEU A 76 -3.02 -13.94 2.15
N TYR A 77 -1.84 -14.57 2.10
CA TYR A 77 -1.75 -15.99 1.76
C TYR A 77 -2.40 -16.91 2.78
N LEU A 78 -2.19 -16.66 4.08
CA LEU A 78 -2.79 -17.43 5.16
C LEU A 78 -4.31 -17.26 5.19
N LEU A 79 -4.84 -16.08 4.89
CA LEU A 79 -6.28 -15.90 4.72
C LEU A 79 -6.79 -16.63 3.48
N ASN A 80 -6.08 -16.59 2.35
CA ASN A 80 -6.51 -17.29 1.15
C ASN A 80 -6.50 -18.82 1.29
N LYS A 81 -5.44 -19.39 1.88
CA LYS A 81 -5.14 -20.83 1.83
C LYS A 81 -5.10 -21.52 3.20
N GLY A 82 -5.10 -20.78 4.29
CA GLY A 82 -4.90 -21.34 5.63
C GLY A 82 -3.60 -22.12 5.73
N GLU A 83 -3.66 -23.26 6.42
CA GLU A 83 -2.52 -24.18 6.58
C GLU A 83 -1.96 -24.70 5.25
N ALA A 84 -2.80 -24.75 4.20
CA ALA A 84 -2.40 -25.26 2.88
C ALA A 84 -1.38 -24.36 2.18
N TRP A 85 -1.18 -23.12 2.65
CA TRP A 85 -0.07 -22.30 2.16
C TRP A 85 1.27 -22.84 2.65
N HIS A 86 2.09 -23.35 1.72
CA HIS A 86 3.42 -23.89 2.00
C HIS A 86 4.47 -23.16 1.14
N PRO A 87 5.02 -22.04 1.62
CA PRO A 87 6.00 -21.28 0.86
C PRO A 87 7.33 -22.06 0.76
N ARG A 88 8.01 -21.91 -0.38
CA ARG A 88 9.30 -22.60 -0.63
C ARG A 88 10.50 -21.88 -0.02
N LYS A 89 10.47 -20.55 0.04
CA LYS A 89 11.58 -19.73 0.56
C LYS A 89 11.59 -19.76 2.08
N GLU A 90 12.75 -19.97 2.69
CA GLU A 90 12.91 -20.05 4.16
C GLU A 90 12.39 -18.81 4.88
N ALA A 91 12.71 -17.60 4.40
CA ALA A 91 12.18 -16.36 4.98
C ALA A 91 10.64 -16.34 5.05
N LYS A 92 9.97 -16.85 4.00
CA LYS A 92 8.50 -16.94 3.97
C LYS A 92 7.95 -18.04 4.88
N LYS A 93 8.71 -19.12 5.12
CA LYS A 93 8.34 -20.14 6.10
C LYS A 93 8.38 -19.58 7.51
N ALA A 94 9.42 -18.83 7.85
CA ALA A 94 9.50 -18.16 9.15
C ALA A 94 8.30 -17.22 9.38
N TRP A 95 7.91 -16.45 8.35
CA TRP A 95 6.71 -15.62 8.41
C TRP A 95 5.42 -16.42 8.59
N ARG A 96 5.27 -17.51 7.82
CA ARG A 96 4.13 -18.42 7.97
C ARG A 96 4.04 -18.95 9.39
N ASP A 97 5.12 -19.51 9.92
CA ASP A 97 5.10 -20.19 11.22
C ASP A 97 4.85 -19.19 12.36
N CYS A 98 5.37 -17.96 12.23
CA CYS A 98 5.08 -16.86 13.15
C CYS A 98 3.60 -16.42 13.12
N LEU A 99 3.03 -16.23 11.93
CA LEU A 99 1.71 -15.61 11.76
C LEU A 99 0.54 -16.59 11.80
N LEU A 100 0.76 -17.87 11.45
CA LEU A 100 -0.28 -18.89 11.33
C LEU A 100 -1.16 -18.99 12.59
N PRO A 101 -0.63 -19.08 13.81
CA PRO A 101 -1.46 -19.18 15.02
C PRO A 101 -2.41 -17.98 15.20
N TYR A 102 -1.93 -16.78 14.85
CA TYR A 102 -2.71 -15.54 14.98
C TYR A 102 -3.79 -15.45 13.92
N VAL A 103 -3.46 -15.76 12.66
CA VAL A 103 -4.44 -15.75 11.56
C VAL A 103 -5.50 -16.82 11.79
N GLN A 104 -5.14 -18.02 12.26
CA GLN A 104 -6.11 -19.06 12.62
C GLN A 104 -7.05 -18.61 13.73
N ARG A 105 -6.51 -18.02 14.80
CA ARG A 105 -7.32 -17.50 15.90
C ARG A 105 -8.27 -16.41 15.43
N TYR A 106 -7.79 -15.49 14.61
CA TYR A 106 -8.63 -14.46 13.98
C TYR A 106 -9.74 -15.10 13.15
N CYS A 107 -9.41 -16.01 12.22
CA CYS A 107 -10.40 -16.69 11.38
C CYS A 107 -11.45 -17.42 12.22
N HIS A 108 -11.06 -18.06 13.32
CA HIS A 108 -11.98 -18.71 14.23
C HIS A 108 -12.96 -17.72 14.88
N ILE A 109 -12.45 -16.58 15.40
CA ILE A 109 -13.27 -15.55 16.05
C ILE A 109 -14.31 -14.98 15.08
N VAL A 110 -13.90 -14.65 13.84
CA VAL A 110 -14.78 -14.02 12.86
C VAL A 110 -15.49 -15.02 11.94
N SER A 111 -15.32 -16.32 12.16
CA SER A 111 -15.83 -17.39 11.29
C SER A 111 -15.45 -17.21 9.81
N PHE A 112 -14.21 -16.76 9.55
CA PHE A 112 -13.72 -16.53 8.20
C PHE A 112 -13.42 -17.85 7.48
N VAL A 113 -13.92 -17.97 6.25
CA VAL A 113 -13.72 -19.15 5.40
C VAL A 113 -12.67 -18.85 4.34
N HIS A 114 -11.66 -19.71 4.24
CA HIS A 114 -10.59 -19.58 3.25
C HIS A 114 -11.13 -19.71 1.82
N PRO A 115 -11.00 -18.67 0.96
CA PRO A 115 -11.56 -18.71 -0.39
C PRO A 115 -10.79 -19.61 -1.36
N ASN A 116 -9.53 -19.98 -1.03
CA ASN A 116 -8.67 -20.86 -1.82
C ASN A 116 -8.58 -20.49 -3.31
N LEU A 117 -8.40 -19.18 -3.57
CA LEU A 117 -8.14 -18.67 -4.91
C LEU A 117 -6.88 -19.31 -5.47
N GLN A 118 -6.98 -19.73 -6.73
CA GLN A 118 -5.89 -20.30 -7.49
C GLN A 118 -5.24 -19.23 -8.36
N LYS A 119 -3.91 -19.32 -8.54
CA LYS A 119 -3.12 -18.38 -9.37
C LYS A 119 -3.23 -16.93 -8.88
N GLU A 120 -3.28 -16.78 -7.57
CA GLU A 120 -3.58 -15.58 -6.81
C GLU A 120 -2.38 -14.63 -6.62
N GLN A 121 -1.18 -15.02 -7.08
CA GLN A 121 0.06 -14.28 -6.81
C GLN A 121 -0.04 -12.81 -7.24
N GLN A 122 -0.64 -12.52 -8.41
CA GLN A 122 -0.75 -11.14 -8.90
C GLN A 122 -1.67 -10.29 -8.03
N SER A 123 -2.83 -10.82 -7.65
CA SER A 123 -3.75 -10.11 -6.77
C SER A 123 -3.19 -9.92 -5.37
N ILE A 124 -2.50 -10.93 -4.82
CA ILE A 124 -1.85 -10.79 -3.51
C ILE A 124 -0.75 -9.74 -3.58
N ASN A 125 0.11 -9.75 -4.60
CA ASN A 125 1.15 -8.72 -4.76
C ASN A 125 0.54 -7.31 -4.84
N TYR A 126 -0.52 -7.15 -5.62
CA TYR A 126 -1.24 -5.88 -5.73
C TYR A 126 -1.81 -5.43 -4.37
N LEU A 127 -2.48 -6.33 -3.66
CA LEU A 127 -3.03 -6.05 -2.33
C LEU A 127 -1.93 -5.71 -1.31
N THR A 128 -0.81 -6.44 -1.30
CA THR A 128 0.33 -6.15 -0.42
C THR A 128 0.82 -4.72 -0.61
N ALA A 129 1.10 -4.33 -1.86
CA ALA A 129 1.57 -2.98 -2.17
C ALA A 129 0.53 -1.92 -1.79
N SER A 130 -0.73 -2.14 -2.19
CA SER A 130 -1.83 -1.20 -1.88
C SER A 130 -2.05 -1.02 -0.38
N MET A 131 -2.04 -2.11 0.39
CA MET A 131 -2.18 -2.06 1.84
C MET A 131 -0.99 -1.37 2.50
N MET A 132 0.23 -1.63 2.06
CA MET A 132 1.42 -0.97 2.60
C MET A 132 1.38 0.54 2.34
N THR A 133 1.02 0.96 1.13
CA THR A 133 0.82 2.38 0.80
C THR A 133 -0.26 3.00 1.67
N ASN A 134 -1.43 2.37 1.78
CA ASN A 134 -2.54 2.89 2.59
C ASN A 134 -2.17 2.99 4.07
N LEU A 135 -1.41 2.04 4.62
CA LEU A 135 -0.93 2.10 6.00
C LEU A 135 0.03 3.28 6.20
N LYS A 136 1.01 3.46 5.30
CA LYS A 136 1.94 4.60 5.36
C LYS A 136 1.17 5.93 5.33
N VAL A 137 0.25 6.08 4.38
CA VAL A 137 -0.58 7.28 4.23
C VAL A 137 -1.41 7.53 5.48
N ASN A 138 -2.11 6.52 5.99
CA ASN A 138 -2.95 6.68 7.18
C ASN A 138 -2.13 7.07 8.42
N VAL A 139 -0.95 6.48 8.59
CA VAL A 139 -0.03 6.82 9.70
C VAL A 139 0.46 8.26 9.54
N GLN A 140 0.87 8.65 8.33
CA GLN A 140 1.30 10.01 8.03
C GLN A 140 0.19 11.03 8.27
N GLU A 141 -1.02 10.80 7.73
CA GLU A 141 -2.17 11.69 7.92
C GLU A 141 -2.53 11.81 9.39
N HIS A 142 -2.56 10.70 10.12
CA HIS A 142 -2.85 10.71 11.56
C HIS A 142 -1.80 11.49 12.33
N PHE A 143 -0.51 11.25 12.04
CA PHE A 143 0.58 12.00 12.64
C PHE A 143 0.44 13.50 12.37
N MET A 144 0.21 13.88 11.11
CA MET A 144 0.00 15.28 10.73
C MET A 144 -1.17 15.91 11.48
N GLN A 145 -2.29 15.20 11.63
CA GLN A 145 -3.41 15.68 12.44
C GLN A 145 -3.01 15.90 13.91
N MET A 146 -2.21 15.01 14.48
CA MET A 146 -1.73 15.12 15.86
C MET A 146 -0.73 16.27 16.02
N LEU A 147 0.18 16.46 15.07
CA LEU A 147 1.11 17.58 15.06
C LEU A 147 0.39 18.92 14.96
N LEU A 148 -0.59 19.05 14.06
CA LEU A 148 -1.37 20.27 13.93
C LEU A 148 -2.21 20.56 15.19
N ARG A 149 -2.66 19.52 15.90
CA ARG A 149 -3.30 19.66 17.22
C ARG A 149 -2.32 20.11 18.29
N TYR A 150 -1.10 19.59 18.27
CA TYR A 150 -0.03 19.99 19.18
C TYR A 150 0.30 21.48 19.03
N ILE A 151 0.54 21.94 17.81
CA ILE A 151 0.78 23.36 17.50
C ILE A 151 -0.39 24.24 17.99
N ASN A 152 -1.64 23.79 17.77
CA ASN A 152 -2.81 24.53 18.25
C ASN A 152 -2.86 24.65 19.78
N LEU A 153 -2.40 23.60 20.48
CA LEU A 153 -2.37 23.56 21.94
C LEU A 153 -1.30 24.51 22.47
N GLN A 154 -0.08 24.44 21.93
CA GLN A 154 1.04 25.26 22.37
C GLN A 154 0.80 26.75 22.15
N LEU A 155 0.18 27.12 21.02
CA LEU A 155 -0.13 28.53 20.71
C LEU A 155 -1.46 29.02 21.32
N ASP A 156 -2.09 28.24 22.22
CA ASP A 156 -3.39 28.53 22.82
C ASP A 156 -4.42 29.09 21.81
N VAL A 157 -4.56 28.43 20.66
CA VAL A 157 -5.36 28.96 19.54
C VAL A 157 -6.80 29.26 19.96
N LYS A 158 -7.36 28.48 20.90
CA LYS A 158 -8.70 28.71 21.43
C LYS A 158 -8.76 29.98 22.29
N GLY A 159 -7.82 30.18 23.21
CA GLY A 159 -7.76 31.39 24.04
C GLY A 159 -7.44 32.63 23.21
N GLN A 160 -6.50 32.54 22.28
CA GLN A 160 -6.14 33.64 21.36
C GLN A 160 -7.32 34.04 20.47
N LYS A 161 -8.10 33.07 19.96
CA LYS A 161 -9.31 33.36 19.17
C LYS A 161 -10.35 34.18 19.95
N GLN A 162 -10.45 33.98 21.27
CA GLN A 162 -11.38 34.71 22.12
C GLN A 162 -10.83 36.08 22.55
N ARG A 163 -9.52 36.19 22.79
CA ARG A 163 -8.86 37.41 23.28
C ARG A 163 -8.59 38.43 22.17
N LEU A 164 -8.10 37.98 21.01
CA LEU A 164 -7.67 38.86 19.93
C LEU A 164 -8.85 39.41 19.11
N LYS A 165 -8.74 40.66 18.67
CA LYS A 165 -9.74 41.36 17.84
C LYS A 165 -9.13 41.85 16.54
N SER A 166 -9.98 42.02 15.53
CA SER A 166 -9.68 42.58 14.19
C SER A 166 -8.33 42.11 13.62
N ASP A 167 -7.39 43.03 13.45
CA ASP A 167 -6.17 42.84 12.66
C ASP A 167 -5.18 41.94 13.40
N ALA A 168 -5.09 42.07 14.73
CA ALA A 168 -4.26 41.18 15.54
C ALA A 168 -4.72 39.72 15.43
N ARG A 169 -6.05 39.49 15.37
CA ARG A 169 -6.60 38.16 15.15
C ARG A 169 -6.27 37.65 13.74
N ASN A 170 -6.38 38.50 12.73
CA ASN A 170 -6.06 38.12 11.34
C ASN A 170 -4.56 37.80 11.18
N ALA A 171 -3.69 38.63 11.75
CA ALA A 171 -2.25 38.42 11.77
C ALA A 171 -1.88 37.11 12.49
N PHE A 172 -2.48 36.83 13.65
CA PHE A 172 -2.29 35.57 14.37
C PHE A 172 -2.68 34.35 13.52
N PHE A 173 -3.85 34.36 12.88
CA PHE A 173 -4.27 33.22 12.06
C PHE A 173 -3.47 33.07 10.75
N ALA A 174 -2.99 34.17 10.17
CA ALA A 174 -2.05 34.14 9.06
C ALA A 174 -0.73 33.47 9.50
N ARG A 175 -0.21 33.87 10.67
CA ARG A 175 1.01 33.30 11.24
C ARG A 175 0.86 31.83 11.62
N LEU A 176 -0.24 31.46 12.25
CA LEU A 176 -0.57 30.07 12.56
C LEU A 176 -0.65 29.20 11.29
N ARG A 177 -1.21 29.74 10.20
CA ARG A 177 -1.26 29.03 8.91
C ARG A 177 0.14 28.82 8.35
N TYR A 178 0.99 29.84 8.41
CA TYR A 178 2.39 29.75 8.01
C TYR A 178 3.13 28.66 8.78
N LEU A 179 3.09 28.69 10.13
CA LEU A 179 3.76 27.69 10.96
C LEU A 179 3.31 26.26 10.66
N LYS A 180 2.01 26.06 10.44
CA LYS A 180 1.47 24.75 10.06
C LYS A 180 1.90 24.30 8.67
N SER A 181 2.05 25.23 7.73
CA SER A 181 2.48 24.90 6.37
C SER A 181 3.93 24.44 6.29
N ILE A 182 4.78 24.84 7.25
CA ILE A 182 6.18 24.39 7.32
C ILE A 182 6.28 22.85 7.27
N PHE A 183 5.38 22.18 8.00
CA PHE A 183 5.34 20.72 8.07
C PHE A 183 4.60 20.06 6.90
N LEU A 184 3.98 20.84 6.03
CA LEU A 184 3.31 20.34 4.83
C LEU A 184 4.17 20.51 3.58
N PHE A 185 5.32 21.16 3.67
CA PHE A 185 6.22 21.31 2.54
C PHE A 185 7.03 20.04 2.30
N ASP A 186 7.28 19.79 1.02
CA ASP A 186 8.14 18.73 0.53
C ASP A 186 9.62 18.96 0.89
N ILE A 187 10.00 20.20 1.22
CA ILE A 187 11.36 20.57 1.60
C ILE A 187 11.26 21.52 2.79
N VAL A 188 11.95 21.20 3.89
CA VAL A 188 12.06 22.10 5.04
C VAL A 188 12.82 23.36 4.60
N PRO A 189 12.27 24.57 4.83
CA PRO A 189 12.96 25.81 4.47
C PRO A 189 14.34 25.91 5.13
N GLU A 190 15.37 26.30 4.36
CA GLU A 190 16.75 26.45 4.86
C GLU A 190 16.89 27.55 5.92
N SER A 191 16.03 28.58 5.87
CA SER A 191 15.88 29.58 6.91
C SER A 191 14.41 29.90 7.15
N LEU A 192 14.08 30.14 8.41
CA LEU A 192 12.81 30.71 8.82
C LEU A 192 13.07 32.07 9.44
N ASP A 193 13.09 33.10 8.60
CA ASP A 193 13.25 34.47 9.06
C ASP A 193 11.98 34.94 9.81
N ASP A 194 12.15 35.87 10.76
CA ASP A 194 11.09 36.49 11.56
C ASP A 194 10.32 35.57 12.53
N LEU A 195 10.91 34.50 13.07
CA LEU A 195 10.31 33.73 14.19
C LEU A 195 10.40 34.46 15.53
N THR A 196 9.30 34.44 16.30
CA THR A 196 9.36 34.79 17.72
C THR A 196 10.08 33.69 18.50
N ALA A 197 10.57 34.01 19.71
CA ALA A 197 11.25 33.02 20.56
C ALA A 197 10.38 31.77 20.83
N GLU A 198 9.11 31.98 21.14
CA GLU A 198 8.14 30.89 21.39
C GLU A 198 7.91 30.01 20.15
N GLU A 199 7.83 30.61 18.96
CA GLU A 199 7.68 29.87 17.70
C GLU A 199 8.96 29.09 17.36
N SER A 200 10.12 29.70 17.59
CA SER A 200 11.43 29.05 17.40
C SER A 200 11.57 27.84 18.30
N GLU A 201 11.28 27.98 19.60
CA GLU A 201 11.32 26.87 20.57
C GLU A 201 10.36 25.74 20.18
N LEU A 202 9.15 26.08 19.75
CA LEU A 202 8.16 25.09 19.30
C LEU A 202 8.64 24.29 18.09
N LEU A 203 9.25 24.96 17.10
CA LEU A 203 9.74 24.29 15.89
C LEU A 203 10.96 23.41 16.19
N GLU A 204 11.91 23.91 16.99
CA GLU A 204 13.06 23.14 17.45
C GLU A 204 12.63 21.89 18.23
N GLU A 205 11.64 22.02 19.12
CA GLU A 205 11.09 20.86 19.84
C GLU A 205 10.53 19.82 18.85
N ILE A 206 9.73 20.24 17.87
CA ILE A 206 9.15 19.32 16.88
C ILE A 206 10.23 18.66 16.02
N TRP A 207 11.24 19.41 15.57
CA TRP A 207 12.33 18.88 14.76
C TRP A 207 13.30 17.98 15.53
N SER A 208 13.42 18.19 16.85
CA SER A 208 14.21 17.32 17.73
C SER A 208 13.60 15.93 17.93
N LEU A 209 12.31 15.75 17.57
CA LEU A 209 11.70 14.44 17.53
C LEU A 209 12.35 13.66 16.37
N ASP A 210 13.12 12.62 16.68
CA ASP A 210 13.75 11.69 15.74
C ASP A 210 12.67 10.91 14.96
N LEU A 211 12.00 11.60 14.04
CA LEU A 211 10.83 11.12 13.35
C LEU A 211 11.24 10.57 11.98
N PRO A 212 10.91 9.31 11.67
CA PRO A 212 11.39 8.61 10.48
C PRO A 212 10.84 9.16 9.14
N PHE A 213 10.08 10.26 9.17
CA PHE A 213 9.47 10.93 8.02
C PHE A 213 9.84 12.42 7.92
N LEU A 214 10.72 12.92 8.80
CA LEU A 214 11.25 14.29 8.70
C LEU A 214 12.67 14.33 8.13
N ILE A 215 13.42 13.26 8.30
CA ILE A 215 14.82 13.15 7.88
C ILE A 215 14.83 12.20 6.66
N ASP A 216 15.23 12.71 5.50
CA ASP A 216 15.42 12.01 4.21
C ASP A 216 14.21 11.61 3.35
N HIS A 217 12.98 11.61 3.87
CA HIS A 217 11.76 11.35 3.09
C HIS A 217 10.67 12.34 3.45
N PRO A 218 10.56 13.49 2.75
CA PRO A 218 9.53 14.46 3.06
C PRO A 218 8.13 13.85 2.97
N LEU A 219 7.21 14.40 3.76
CA LEU A 219 5.80 13.99 3.86
C LEU A 219 5.06 13.98 2.52
N ALA A 220 5.64 14.59 1.49
CA ALA A 220 5.16 14.54 0.13
C ALA A 220 5.30 13.14 -0.45
N TYR A 221 4.21 12.68 -1.05
CA TYR A 221 4.21 11.56 -1.98
C TYR A 221 5.28 11.79 -3.06
N VAL A 222 6.46 11.19 -2.91
CA VAL A 222 7.32 10.90 -4.05
C VAL A 222 6.62 9.80 -4.83
N THR A 223 5.60 10.18 -5.61
CA THR A 223 5.25 9.40 -6.79
C THR A 223 6.47 9.50 -7.68
N THR A 224 7.26 8.43 -7.77
CA THR A 224 8.30 8.30 -8.78
C THR A 224 7.65 8.49 -10.14
N ARG A 225 7.66 9.71 -10.67
CA ARG A 225 7.60 9.91 -12.12
C ARG A 225 8.93 9.39 -12.61
N THR A 226 8.95 8.11 -12.98
CA THR A 226 9.98 7.60 -13.87
C THR A 226 9.90 8.43 -15.15
N SER A 227 10.68 9.51 -15.22
CA SER A 227 10.94 10.21 -16.47
C SER A 227 11.81 9.29 -17.29
N SER A 228 11.18 8.50 -18.16
CA SER A 228 11.85 7.89 -19.29
C SER A 228 12.24 9.00 -20.28
N ARG A 229 13.30 9.72 -19.95
CA ARG A 229 14.13 10.46 -20.89
C ARG A 229 15.55 10.30 -20.38
N ASP A 230 16.20 9.29 -20.94
CA ASP A 230 17.62 9.26 -21.26
C ASP A 230 17.84 7.98 -22.06
N ARG A 231 17.64 8.12 -23.38
CA ARG A 231 18.28 7.31 -24.40
C ARG A 231 18.68 8.30 -25.49
N GLU A 232 19.89 8.84 -25.34
CA GLU A 232 20.74 9.06 -26.50
C GLU A 232 21.47 7.75 -26.82
#